data_AF-A0A7K6UT28-F1
#
_entry.id   AF-A0A7K6UT28-F1
#
_cell.length_a   1.000
_cell.length_b   1.000
_cell.length_c   1.000
_cell.angle_alpha   90.00
_cell.angle_beta   90.00
_cell.angle_gamma   90.00
#
_symmetry.space_group_name_H-M   'P 1'
#
loop_
_entity.id
_entity.type
_entity.pdbx_description
1 polymer ?
#
loop_
_entity_poly.entity_id
_entity_poly.type
_entity_poly.pdbx_seq_one_letter_code
_entity_poly.pdbx_strand_id
1 'polypeptide(L)'
;MNEVVDTLKKIEQNYKLFQQQQFSFVRALERTREEAHDSIRPVSSIVQVQCYKDHHCYNSTDRRILGMFISICNDLRSLCYRLETVHPGDSVSNGLLEKCKVLLNDSNDLSAIRATYPHGVVNYLSMEEARNRYGGVVSLIPVVIDNMKEWITYSKRHLLYAVSRGRATSKKETPISQRPCAVHFAAQNSSGNKHNVQLQEKDFQKYLAENQRPQQKAPWRPPGKHP
;
A
#
# COMPACT_ATOMS: atom_id res chain seq x y z
N MET A 1 20.57 6.12 -5.00
CA MET A 1 19.92 4.79 -4.80
C MET A 1 20.18 4.18 -3.43
N ASN A 2 21.43 4.02 -2.96
CA ASN A 2 21.71 3.39 -1.65
C ASN A 2 21.08 4.16 -0.47
N GLU A 3 21.23 5.49 -0.48
CA GLU A 3 20.67 6.37 0.55
C GLU A 3 19.15 6.23 0.73
N VAL A 4 18.42 6.04 -0.38
CA VAL A 4 16.97 5.79 -0.39
C VAL A 4 16.65 4.45 0.24
N VAL A 5 17.41 3.41 -0.10
CA VAL A 5 17.25 2.06 0.47
C VAL A 5 17.49 2.09 1.99
N ASP A 6 18.52 2.79 2.44
CA ASP A 6 18.84 2.88 3.87
C ASP A 6 17.81 3.71 4.63
N THR A 7 17.25 4.74 4.00
CA THR A 7 16.13 5.50 4.58
C THR A 7 14.90 4.62 4.72
N LEU A 8 14.55 3.84 3.69
CA LEU A 8 13.41 2.92 3.76
C LEU A 8 13.60 1.91 4.88
N LYS A 9 14.80 1.32 5.03
CA LYS A 9 15.10 0.39 6.15
C LYS A 9 14.90 1.04 7.51
N LYS A 10 15.30 2.31 7.68
CA LYS A 10 15.08 3.05 8.93
C LYS A 10 13.58 3.25 9.20
N ILE A 11 12.81 3.59 8.17
CA ILE A 11 11.34 3.70 8.27
C ILE A 11 10.71 2.36 8.66
N GLU A 12 11.16 1.25 8.06
CA GLU A 12 10.68 -0.09 8.41
C GLU A 12 10.97 -0.46 9.86
N GLN A 13 12.14 -0.09 10.39
CA GLN A 13 12.48 -0.29 11.80
C GLN A 13 11.54 0.51 12.71
N ASN A 14 11.29 1.78 12.39
CA ASN A 14 10.34 2.62 13.12
C ASN A 14 8.91 2.05 13.05
N TYR A 15 8.50 1.59 11.87
CA TYR A 15 7.21 0.94 11.67
C TYR A 15 7.10 -0.36 12.48
N LYS A 16 8.16 -1.17 12.57
CA LYS A 16 8.16 -2.39 13.40
C LYS A 16 7.93 -2.07 14.87
N LEU A 17 8.55 -1.01 15.40
CA LEU A 17 8.31 -0.54 16.76
C LEU A 17 6.89 -0.02 16.97
N PHE A 18 6.33 0.66 15.97
CA PHE A 18 4.94 1.11 15.96
C PHE A 18 3.97 -0.08 15.93
N GLN A 19 4.22 -1.06 15.08
CA GLN A 19 3.40 -2.26 14.92
C GLN A 19 3.29 -3.07 16.22
N GLN A 20 4.39 -3.18 16.98
CA GLN A 20 4.38 -3.80 18.31
C GLN A 20 3.45 -3.08 19.30
N GLN A 21 3.20 -1.79 19.09
CA GLN A 21 2.34 -0.94 19.92
C GLN A 21 0.99 -0.66 19.27
N GLN A 22 0.60 -1.41 18.23
CA GLN A 22 -0.63 -1.16 17.48
C GLN A 22 -1.87 -1.17 18.40
N PHE A 23 -1.94 -2.06 19.40
CA PHE A 23 -3.04 -2.07 20.35
C PHE A 23 -3.14 -0.75 21.12
N SER A 24 -2.01 -0.23 21.61
CA SER A 24 -1.94 1.08 22.28
C SER A 24 -2.35 2.21 21.34
N PHE A 25 -1.97 2.16 20.06
CA PHE A 25 -2.41 3.12 19.05
C PHE A 25 -3.93 3.11 18.87
N VAL A 26 -4.54 1.94 18.74
CA VAL A 26 -6.00 1.79 18.60
C VAL A 26 -6.73 2.31 19.83
N ARG A 27 -6.23 2.00 21.04
CA ARG A 27 -6.81 2.51 22.30
C ARG A 27 -6.65 4.03 22.45
N ALA A 28 -5.53 4.60 21.98
CA ALA A 28 -5.35 6.04 21.94
C ALA A 28 -6.34 6.72 20.98
N LEU A 29 -6.57 6.14 19.79
CA LEU A 29 -7.59 6.62 18.86
C LEU A 29 -8.99 6.54 19.47
N GLU A 30 -9.32 5.46 20.18
CA GLU A 30 -10.62 5.32 20.84
C GLU A 30 -10.86 6.42 21.88
N ARG A 31 -9.93 6.62 22.82
CA ARG A 31 -10.05 7.66 23.85
C ARG A 31 -10.12 9.06 23.27
N THR A 32 -9.28 9.37 22.30
CA THR A 32 -9.27 10.72 21.70
C THR A 32 -10.50 10.99 20.83
N ARG A 33 -11.12 9.96 20.24
CA ARG A 33 -12.42 10.08 19.56
C ARG A 33 -13.58 10.31 20.52
N GLU A 34 -13.56 9.63 21.67
CA GLU A 34 -14.55 9.86 22.73
C GLU A 34 -14.48 11.32 23.20
N GLU A 35 -13.27 11.83 23.45
CA GLU A 35 -13.05 13.23 23.83
C GLU A 35 -13.47 14.22 22.72
N ALA A 36 -13.21 13.88 21.46
CA ALA A 36 -13.65 14.67 20.31
C ALA A 36 -15.15 14.55 20.00
N HIS A 37 -15.90 13.73 20.74
CA HIS A 37 -17.30 13.40 20.48
C HIS A 37 -17.54 12.85 19.05
N ASP A 38 -16.55 12.17 18.47
CA ASP A 38 -16.54 11.63 17.10
C ASP A 38 -16.61 10.09 17.10
N SER A 39 -17.53 9.54 17.88
CA SER A 39 -17.66 8.09 18.06
C SER A 39 -18.32 7.37 16.87
N ILE A 40 -19.05 8.11 16.03
CA ILE A 40 -19.89 7.57 14.94
C ILE A 40 -19.08 7.33 13.67
N ARG A 41 -18.17 8.25 13.31
CA ARG A 41 -17.45 8.17 12.04
C ARG A 41 -16.15 7.38 12.18
N PRO A 42 -15.73 6.65 11.13
CA PRO A 42 -14.41 6.05 11.09
C PRO A 42 -13.32 7.11 11.20
N VAL A 43 -12.15 6.69 11.68
CA VAL A 43 -10.94 7.47 11.48
C VAL A 43 -10.48 7.21 10.05
N SER A 44 -10.58 8.23 9.21
CA SER A 44 -10.46 8.09 7.76
C SER A 44 -9.35 8.93 7.15
N SER A 45 -8.60 9.72 7.91
CA SER A 45 -7.52 10.54 7.35
C SER A 45 -6.38 10.79 8.34
N ILE A 46 -5.20 11.15 7.83
CA ILE A 46 -4.03 11.49 8.66
C ILE A 46 -4.31 12.79 9.42
N VAL A 47 -4.95 13.77 8.78
CA VAL A 47 -5.31 15.05 9.42
C VAL A 47 -6.25 14.85 10.60
N GLN A 48 -7.16 13.88 10.55
CA GLN A 48 -8.03 13.54 11.68
C GLN A 48 -7.23 12.98 12.86
N VAL A 49 -6.26 12.09 12.61
CA VAL A 49 -5.34 11.58 13.64
C VAL A 49 -4.51 12.71 14.25
N GLN A 50 -4.02 13.65 13.43
CA GLN A 50 -3.33 14.85 13.90
C GLN A 50 -4.24 15.73 14.78
N CYS A 51 -5.47 15.96 14.34
CA CYS A 51 -6.44 16.77 15.08
C CYS A 51 -6.73 16.17 16.47
N TYR A 52 -6.95 14.86 16.54
CA TYR A 52 -7.12 14.13 17.79
C TYR A 52 -5.90 14.27 18.71
N LYS A 53 -4.68 14.10 18.17
CA LYS A 53 -3.45 14.28 18.92
C LYS A 53 -3.30 15.70 19.48
N ASP A 54 -3.63 16.72 18.70
CA ASP A 54 -3.33 18.10 19.07
C ASP A 54 -4.38 18.67 20.03
N HIS A 55 -5.65 18.40 19.80
CA HIS A 55 -6.77 19.06 20.50
C HIS A 55 -7.50 18.16 21.50
N HIS A 56 -7.43 16.84 21.36
CA HIS A 56 -8.24 15.88 22.14
C HIS A 56 -7.42 14.84 22.89
N CYS A 57 -6.09 15.00 22.96
CA CYS A 57 -5.18 14.06 23.60
C CYS A 57 -4.45 14.69 24.79
N TYR A 58 -4.89 14.34 25.99
CA TYR A 58 -4.28 14.81 27.25
C TYR A 58 -3.28 13.82 27.85
N ASN A 59 -3.34 12.55 27.45
CA ASN A 59 -2.41 11.51 27.89
C ASN A 59 -1.10 11.57 27.08
N SER A 60 0.05 11.56 27.77
CA SER A 60 1.38 11.65 27.12
C SER A 60 1.76 10.39 26.35
N THR A 61 1.37 9.20 26.83
CA THR A 61 1.56 7.93 26.14
C THR A 61 0.75 7.89 24.84
N ASP A 62 -0.49 8.35 24.87
CA ASP A 62 -1.36 8.43 23.69
C ASP A 62 -0.79 9.43 22.67
N ARG A 63 -0.39 10.61 23.15
CA ARG A 63 0.23 11.63 22.29
C ARG A 63 1.49 11.11 21.63
N ARG A 64 2.30 10.32 22.35
CA ARG A 64 3.49 9.67 21.81
C ARG A 64 3.14 8.68 20.70
N ILE A 65 2.20 7.75 20.92
CA ILE A 65 1.91 6.71 19.91
C ILE A 65 1.19 7.26 18.68
N LEU A 66 0.28 8.24 18.85
CA LEU A 66 -0.30 8.99 17.73
C LEU A 66 0.79 9.75 16.95
N GLY A 67 1.72 10.36 17.67
CA GLY A 67 2.88 11.03 17.10
C GLY A 67 3.79 10.10 16.30
N MET A 68 4.00 8.85 16.74
CA MET A 68 4.76 7.85 15.98
C MET A 68 4.13 7.56 14.62
N PHE A 69 2.79 7.39 14.56
CA PHE A 69 2.07 7.18 13.30
C PHE A 69 2.28 8.35 12.33
N ILE A 70 2.07 9.58 12.79
CA ILE A 70 2.24 10.81 11.99
C ILE A 70 3.69 10.95 11.52
N SER A 71 4.65 10.72 12.41
CA SER A 71 6.08 10.79 12.09
C SER A 71 6.45 9.82 10.96
N ILE A 72 5.96 8.58 11.01
CA ILE A 72 6.22 7.58 9.96
C ILE A 72 5.58 8.02 8.64
N CYS A 73 4.36 8.56 8.67
CA CYS A 73 3.71 9.08 7.45
C CYS A 73 4.51 10.23 6.82
N ASN A 74 5.07 11.13 7.63
CA ASN A 74 5.92 12.22 7.16
C ASN A 74 7.27 11.73 6.61
N ASP A 75 7.89 10.73 7.25
CA ASP A 75 9.12 10.11 6.76
C ASP A 75 8.88 9.44 5.39
N LEU A 76 7.76 8.72 5.24
CA LEU A 76 7.34 8.12 3.98
C LEU A 76 7.08 9.18 2.90
N ARG A 77 6.41 10.28 3.25
CA ARG A 77 6.15 11.37 2.30
C ARG A 77 7.45 12.02 1.82
N SER A 78 8.38 12.24 2.74
CA SER A 78 9.72 12.76 2.42
C SER A 78 10.51 11.78 1.54
N LEU A 79 10.34 10.48 1.76
CA LEU A 79 10.94 9.45 0.92
C LEU A 79 10.37 9.47 -0.51
N CYS A 80 9.06 9.69 -0.69
CA CYS A 80 8.48 9.86 -2.04
C CYS A 80 9.21 10.92 -2.86
N TYR A 81 9.42 12.12 -2.30
CA TYR A 81 10.12 13.20 -3.01
C TYR A 81 11.58 12.84 -3.32
N ARG A 82 12.26 12.13 -2.41
CA ARG A 82 13.64 11.67 -2.65
C ARG A 82 13.73 10.56 -3.70
N LEU A 83 12.67 9.78 -3.88
CA LEU A 83 12.63 8.76 -4.95
C LEU A 83 12.57 9.42 -6.33
N GLU A 84 11.82 10.52 -6.47
CA GLU A 84 11.71 11.29 -7.72
C GLU A 84 13.05 11.90 -8.17
N THR A 85 13.87 12.35 -7.22
CA THR A 85 15.16 12.96 -7.56
C THR A 85 16.20 11.93 -8.02
N VAL A 86 16.01 10.65 -7.68
CA VAL A 86 16.99 9.58 -7.95
C VAL A 86 16.76 8.90 -9.30
N HIS A 87 15.55 8.95 -9.84
CA HIS A 87 15.22 8.29 -11.10
C HIS A 87 14.31 9.21 -11.94
N PRO A 88 14.65 9.53 -13.20
CA PRO A 88 13.87 10.46 -14.04
C PRO A 88 12.47 9.95 -14.46
N GLY A 89 11.97 8.91 -13.80
CA GLY A 89 10.61 8.40 -13.94
C GLY A 89 10.33 7.70 -15.27
N ASP A 90 9.70 6.55 -15.19
CA ASP A 90 8.91 5.98 -16.28
C ASP A 90 7.45 5.83 -15.83
N SER A 91 6.57 5.41 -16.72
CA SER A 91 5.14 5.31 -16.41
C SER A 91 4.84 4.42 -15.19
N VAL A 92 5.61 3.35 -14.99
CA VAL A 92 5.43 2.40 -13.88
C VAL A 92 5.93 3.00 -12.57
N SER A 93 7.17 3.49 -12.54
CA SER A 93 7.77 4.09 -11.35
C SER A 93 7.04 5.36 -10.91
N ASN A 94 6.58 6.19 -11.86
CA ASN A 94 5.76 7.36 -11.56
C ASN A 94 4.39 6.95 -11.03
N GLY A 95 3.75 5.93 -11.61
CA GLY A 95 2.46 5.42 -11.12
C GLY A 95 2.53 4.92 -9.67
N LEU A 96 3.61 4.23 -9.30
CA LEU A 96 3.85 3.79 -7.92
C LEU A 96 4.04 4.96 -6.95
N LEU A 97 4.79 6.00 -7.35
CA LEU A 97 5.01 7.18 -6.50
C LEU A 97 3.76 8.03 -6.33
N GLU A 98 3.01 8.26 -7.42
CA GLU A 98 1.76 9.01 -7.36
C GLU A 98 0.74 8.30 -6.46
N LYS A 99 0.66 6.97 -6.54
CA LYS A 99 -0.16 6.18 -5.61
C LYS A 99 0.27 6.41 -4.16
N CYS A 100 1.57 6.38 -3.85
CA CYS A 100 2.07 6.66 -2.50
C CYS A 100 1.73 8.08 -2.04
N LYS A 101 1.90 9.10 -2.90
CA LYS A 101 1.58 10.49 -2.58
C LYS A 101 0.10 10.70 -2.30
N VAL A 102 -0.78 10.10 -3.10
CA VAL A 102 -2.24 10.15 -2.87
C VAL A 102 -2.58 9.51 -1.53
N LEU A 103 -2.05 8.32 -1.24
CA LEU A 103 -2.29 7.62 0.03
C LEU A 103 -1.79 8.43 1.23
N LEU A 104 -0.66 9.11 1.09
CA LEU A 104 -0.04 9.93 2.13
C LEU A 104 -0.53 11.38 2.13
N ASN A 105 -1.51 11.77 1.32
CA ASN A 105 -2.09 13.11 1.43
C ASN A 105 -2.90 13.20 2.74
N ASP A 106 -2.71 14.29 3.50
CA ASP A 106 -3.25 14.41 4.85
C ASP A 106 -4.77 14.29 4.90
N SER A 107 -5.47 14.72 3.85
CA SER A 107 -6.93 14.69 3.73
C SER A 107 -7.46 13.49 2.93
N ASN A 108 -6.60 12.57 2.49
CA ASN A 108 -7.04 11.42 1.71
C ASN A 108 -7.94 10.49 2.54
N ASP A 109 -9.00 9.97 1.92
CA ASP A 109 -9.86 8.99 2.56
C ASP A 109 -9.19 7.61 2.59
N LEU A 110 -8.93 7.15 3.80
CA LEU A 110 -8.30 5.87 4.11
C LEU A 110 -9.34 4.76 4.33
N SER A 111 -10.63 5.07 4.35
CA SER A 111 -11.72 4.15 4.74
C SER A 111 -11.74 2.84 3.95
N ALA A 112 -11.34 2.87 2.68
CA ALA A 112 -11.29 1.72 1.78
C ALA A 112 -9.95 0.94 1.80
N ILE A 113 -8.89 1.50 2.41
CA ILE A 113 -7.56 0.87 2.39
C ILE A 113 -7.55 -0.36 3.29
N ARG A 114 -7.17 -1.51 2.74
CA ARG A 114 -6.95 -2.72 3.55
C ARG A 114 -5.62 -3.35 3.18
N ALA A 115 -4.76 -3.51 4.17
CA ALA A 115 -3.51 -4.23 4.01
C ALA A 115 -3.82 -5.70 3.79
N THR A 116 -3.25 -6.28 2.75
CA THR A 116 -3.39 -7.70 2.42
C THR A 116 -2.25 -8.51 3.03
N TYR A 117 -2.34 -9.84 2.97
CA TYR A 117 -1.23 -10.73 3.30
C TYR A 117 0.08 -10.24 2.64
N PRO A 118 1.23 -10.21 3.35
CA PRO A 118 1.49 -10.82 4.67
C PRO A 118 1.18 -9.92 5.89
N HIS A 119 0.56 -8.76 5.70
CA HIS A 119 0.34 -7.81 6.79
C HIS A 119 -0.83 -8.23 7.69
N GLY A 120 -0.51 -8.66 8.92
CA GLY A 120 -1.51 -9.06 9.92
C GLY A 120 -2.18 -7.91 10.67
N VAL A 121 -1.89 -6.65 10.36
CA VAL A 121 -2.33 -5.49 11.16
C VAL A 121 -3.85 -5.40 11.33
N VAL A 122 -4.61 -5.72 10.28
CA VAL A 122 -6.08 -5.71 10.34
C VAL A 122 -6.60 -6.87 11.19
N ASN A 123 -5.87 -7.99 11.26
CA ASN A 123 -6.29 -9.18 12.02
C ASN A 123 -6.16 -9.01 13.54
N TYR A 124 -5.45 -7.99 14.00
CA TYR A 124 -5.38 -7.63 15.43
C TYR A 124 -6.55 -6.76 15.89
N LEU A 125 -7.44 -6.39 14.98
CA LEU A 125 -8.66 -5.64 15.27
C LEU A 125 -9.84 -6.61 15.34
N SER A 126 -10.86 -6.26 16.14
CA SER A 126 -12.17 -6.87 15.99
C SER A 126 -12.76 -6.56 14.61
N MET A 127 -13.75 -7.35 14.17
CA MET A 127 -14.40 -7.16 12.87
C MET A 127 -14.99 -5.74 12.72
N GLU A 128 -15.58 -5.20 13.79
CA GLU A 128 -16.16 -3.86 13.82
C GLU A 128 -15.07 -2.78 13.70
N GLU A 129 -13.99 -2.91 14.46
CA GLU A 129 -12.84 -1.99 14.39
C GLU A 129 -12.19 -2.01 13.01
N ALA A 130 -11.99 -3.19 12.43
CA ALA A 130 -11.40 -3.38 11.11
C ALA A 130 -12.27 -2.81 9.98
N ARG A 131 -13.59 -3.03 10.05
CA ARG A 131 -14.50 -2.63 8.99
C ARG A 131 -14.84 -1.14 9.06
N ASN A 132 -15.12 -0.63 10.26
CA ASN A 132 -15.86 0.62 10.42
C ASN A 132 -15.11 1.70 11.23
N ARG A 133 -13.92 1.44 11.78
CA ARG A 133 -13.23 2.43 12.64
C ARG A 133 -11.78 2.70 12.27
N TYR A 134 -10.93 1.68 12.25
CA TYR A 134 -9.47 1.85 12.27
C TYR A 134 -8.75 1.09 11.16
N GLY A 135 -9.42 0.19 10.43
CA GLY A 135 -8.81 -0.67 9.42
C GLY A 135 -8.00 0.08 8.37
N GLY A 136 -8.52 1.22 7.89
CA GLY A 136 -7.83 2.09 6.93
C GLY A 136 -6.51 2.64 7.45
N VAL A 137 -6.55 3.26 8.63
CA VAL A 137 -5.40 3.91 9.27
C VAL A 137 -4.30 2.91 9.59
N VAL A 138 -4.63 1.75 10.18
CA VAL A 138 -3.61 0.72 10.50
C VAL A 138 -3.03 0.08 9.23
N SER A 139 -3.76 0.12 8.11
CA SER A 139 -3.32 -0.44 6.83
C SER A 139 -2.45 0.51 6.01
N LEU A 140 -2.49 1.81 6.28
CA LEU A 140 -1.81 2.81 5.44
C LEU A 140 -0.30 2.57 5.33
N ILE A 141 0.40 2.52 6.48
CA ILE A 141 1.85 2.39 6.53
C ILE A 141 2.37 1.13 5.79
N PRO A 142 1.89 -0.09 6.09
CA PRO A 142 2.39 -1.28 5.40
C PRO A 142 2.14 -1.25 3.89
N VAL A 143 0.98 -0.75 3.45
CA VAL A 143 0.66 -0.61 2.02
C VAL A 143 1.64 0.34 1.34
N VAL A 144 1.92 1.50 1.94
CA VAL A 144 2.86 2.47 1.36
C VAL A 144 4.29 1.91 1.33
N ILE A 145 4.73 1.23 2.40
CA ILE A 145 6.05 0.57 2.44
C ILE A 145 6.20 -0.44 1.29
N ASP A 146 5.16 -1.23 1.01
CA ASP A 146 5.21 -2.20 -0.10
C ASP A 146 5.33 -1.54 -1.46
N ASN A 147 4.54 -0.48 -1.74
CA ASN A 147 4.66 0.26 -3.00
C ASN A 147 6.06 0.88 -3.15
N MET A 148 6.69 1.35 -2.06
CA MET A 148 8.06 1.86 -2.11
C MET A 148 9.10 0.77 -2.33
N LYS A 149 8.93 -0.41 -1.74
CA LYS A 149 9.79 -1.58 -2.02
C LYS A 149 9.69 -2.01 -3.47
N GLU A 150 8.47 -2.03 -4.00
CA GLU A 150 8.21 -2.36 -5.39
C GLU A 150 8.90 -1.35 -6.30
N TRP A 151 8.77 -0.05 -6.02
CA TRP A 151 9.48 1.00 -6.75
C TRP A 151 10.99 0.79 -6.74
N ILE A 152 11.58 0.50 -5.58
CA ILE A 152 13.03 0.29 -5.44
C ILE A 152 13.48 -0.94 -6.24
N THR A 153 12.70 -2.02 -6.18
CA THR A 153 12.98 -3.26 -6.88
C THR A 153 12.91 -3.07 -8.39
N TYR A 154 11.86 -2.39 -8.86
CA TYR A 154 11.67 -2.01 -10.25
C TYR A 154 12.82 -1.13 -10.74
N SER A 155 13.11 -0.03 -10.04
CA SER A 155 14.14 0.93 -10.44
C SER A 155 15.53 0.30 -10.50
N LYS A 156 15.90 -0.56 -9.52
CA LYS A 156 17.17 -1.31 -9.56
C LYS A 156 17.26 -2.21 -10.79
N ARG A 157 16.18 -2.92 -11.11
CA ARG A 157 16.13 -3.81 -12.28
C ARG A 157 16.33 -3.00 -13.56
N HIS A 158 15.60 -1.90 -13.73
CA HIS A 158 15.67 -1.08 -14.94
C HIS A 158 17.00 -0.30 -15.08
N LEU A 159 17.60 0.16 -13.98
CA LEU A 159 18.95 0.71 -13.97
C LEU A 159 20.00 -0.31 -14.44
N LEU A 160 19.93 -1.56 -13.96
CA LEU A 160 20.86 -2.63 -14.37
C LEU A 160 20.69 -3.00 -15.85
N TYR A 161 19.44 -3.11 -16.35
CA TYR A 161 19.18 -3.43 -17.76
C TYR A 161 19.58 -2.29 -18.72
N ALA A 162 19.44 -1.02 -18.32
CA ALA A 162 19.88 0.12 -19.12
C ALA A 162 21.40 0.10 -19.36
N VAL A 163 22.19 -0.27 -18.34
CA VAL A 163 23.65 -0.41 -18.45
C VAL A 163 24.04 -1.57 -19.39
N SER A 164 23.28 -2.67 -19.40
CA SER A 164 23.55 -3.79 -20.32
C SER A 164 23.25 -3.48 -21.80
N ARG A 165 22.28 -2.60 -22.11
CA ARG A 165 22.01 -2.19 -23.50
C ARG A 165 23.00 -1.16 -24.05
N GLY A 166 23.71 -0.42 -23.20
CA GLY A 166 24.67 0.60 -23.63
C GLY A 166 25.98 0.05 -24.23
N ARG A 167 26.23 -1.27 -24.18
CA ARG A 167 27.49 -1.87 -24.66
C ARG A 167 27.40 -2.57 -26.01
N ALA A 168 26.24 -2.54 -26.67
CA ALA A 168 26.01 -3.18 -27.97
C ALA A 168 25.75 -2.14 -29.08
N THR A 169 26.58 -1.10 -29.19
CA THR A 169 26.73 -0.37 -30.44
C THR A 169 28.07 -0.75 -31.05
N SER A 170 28.06 -1.87 -31.76
CA SER A 170 29.12 -2.20 -32.70
C SER A 170 29.16 -1.09 -33.76
N LYS A 171 30.34 -0.50 -33.94
CA LYS A 171 30.64 0.42 -35.03
C LYS A 171 30.18 -0.20 -36.36
N LYS A 172 29.34 0.50 -37.09
CA LYS A 172 29.22 0.28 -38.53
C LYS A 172 29.36 1.61 -39.22
N GLU A 173 30.53 1.79 -39.80
CA GLU A 173 30.90 2.90 -40.66
C GLU A 173 29.97 2.98 -41.88
N THR A 174 29.67 4.21 -42.27
CA THR A 174 29.02 4.61 -43.51
C THR A 174 29.91 4.26 -44.71
N PRO A 175 29.32 4.00 -45.89
CA PRO A 175 29.52 4.95 -46.98
C PRO A 175 28.24 5.32 -47.75
N ILE A 176 28.37 6.45 -48.44
CA ILE A 176 27.37 7.30 -49.11
C ILE A 176 26.97 6.80 -50.51
N SER A 177 25.82 7.30 -51.01
CA SER A 177 25.37 7.47 -52.41
C SER A 177 24.61 6.27 -53.05
N GLN A 178 23.43 6.36 -53.69
CA GLN A 178 22.64 7.45 -54.32
C GLN A 178 21.11 7.15 -54.24
N ARG A 179 20.29 8.21 -54.38
CA ARG A 179 18.80 8.25 -54.55
C ARG A 179 18.43 8.28 -56.06
N PRO A 180 17.15 8.35 -56.53
CA PRO A 180 15.83 8.07 -55.92
C PRO A 180 14.81 7.32 -56.85
N CYS A 181 13.65 6.91 -56.31
CA CYS A 181 12.28 7.01 -56.91
C CYS A 181 11.25 6.39 -55.93
N ALA A 182 10.35 7.19 -55.33
CA ALA A 182 8.89 7.23 -55.59
C ALA A 182 8.26 5.82 -55.70
N VAL A 183 7.28 5.37 -54.88
CA VAL A 183 5.89 5.87 -54.78
C VAL A 183 5.22 5.40 -53.46
N HIS A 184 4.48 6.34 -52.86
CA HIS A 184 3.35 6.36 -51.90
C HIS A 184 2.76 5.10 -51.20
N PHE A 185 2.58 5.25 -49.86
CA PHE A 185 1.37 5.11 -48.99
C PHE A 185 0.40 3.90 -49.18
N ALA A 186 -0.24 3.28 -48.18
CA ALA A 186 -0.42 3.49 -46.74
C ALA A 186 -1.01 2.23 -46.05
N ALA A 187 -0.88 2.22 -44.72
CA ALA A 187 -1.79 1.67 -43.69
C ALA A 187 -1.98 0.14 -43.55
N GLN A 188 -1.39 -0.38 -42.48
CA GLN A 188 -1.91 -1.49 -41.69
C GLN A 188 -3.05 -0.99 -40.78
N ASN A 189 -4.08 -1.82 -40.54
CA ASN A 189 -4.42 -2.34 -39.19
C ASN A 189 -5.84 -2.93 -39.09
N SER A 190 -5.95 -3.89 -38.17
CA SER A 190 -7.06 -4.10 -37.23
C SER A 190 -8.12 -5.17 -37.52
N SER A 191 -7.84 -6.37 -36.98
CA SER A 191 -8.81 -7.30 -36.40
C SER A 191 -8.10 -7.88 -35.18
N GLY A 192 -8.44 -7.58 -33.93
CA GLY A 192 -9.75 -7.64 -33.31
C GLY A 192 -9.81 -8.96 -32.53
N ASN A 193 -9.58 -8.95 -31.21
CA ASN A 193 -10.03 -10.05 -30.36
C ASN A 193 -10.31 -9.60 -28.92
N LYS A 194 -11.61 -9.59 -28.61
CA LYS A 194 -12.21 -9.41 -27.29
C LYS A 194 -12.29 -10.78 -26.63
N HIS A 195 -11.54 -11.06 -25.57
CA HIS A 195 -11.88 -12.11 -24.60
C HIS A 195 -11.08 -11.91 -23.32
N ASN A 196 -11.62 -11.17 -22.33
CA ASN A 196 -11.12 -11.33 -20.96
C ASN A 196 -12.05 -10.87 -19.82
N VAL A 197 -13.38 -10.80 -20.02
CA VAL A 197 -14.28 -10.28 -18.97
C VAL A 197 -15.13 -11.37 -18.28
N GLN A 198 -15.11 -12.62 -18.77
CA GLN A 198 -16.10 -13.62 -18.32
C GLN A 198 -15.57 -14.67 -17.32
N LEU A 199 -14.29 -14.66 -16.99
CA LEU A 199 -13.68 -15.67 -16.11
C LEU A 199 -13.75 -15.33 -14.61
N GLN A 200 -13.97 -14.06 -14.23
CA GLN A 200 -13.84 -13.64 -12.83
C GLN A 200 -15.14 -13.71 -12.02
N GLU A 201 -16.29 -13.78 -12.68
CA GLU A 201 -17.60 -13.72 -12.01
C GLU A 201 -18.11 -15.08 -11.53
N LYS A 202 -17.70 -16.17 -12.21
CA LYS A 202 -18.06 -17.54 -11.82
C LYS A 202 -17.36 -17.99 -10.53
N ASP A 203 -16.16 -17.49 -10.27
CA ASP A 203 -15.42 -17.85 -9.05
C ASP A 203 -15.99 -17.15 -7.81
N PHE A 204 -16.48 -15.91 -7.94
CA PHE A 204 -17.11 -15.19 -6.83
C PHE A 204 -18.44 -15.80 -6.37
N GLN A 205 -19.25 -16.33 -7.29
CA GLN A 205 -20.50 -16.99 -6.93
C GLN A 205 -20.28 -18.31 -6.16
N LYS A 206 -19.16 -18.99 -6.42
CA LYS A 206 -18.79 -20.24 -5.72
C LYS A 206 -18.49 -19.99 -4.23
N TYR A 207 -17.83 -18.87 -3.90
CA TYR A 207 -17.54 -18.48 -2.52
C TYR A 207 -18.76 -17.99 -1.72
N LEU A 208 -19.80 -17.48 -2.38
CA LEU A 208 -21.05 -17.09 -1.74
C LEU A 208 -21.95 -18.29 -1.42
N ALA A 209 -21.93 -19.33 -2.25
CA ALA A 209 -22.72 -20.55 -2.03
C ALA A 209 -22.18 -21.40 -0.85
N GLU A 210 -20.88 -21.36 -0.59
CA GLU A 210 -20.22 -22.18 0.44
C GLU A 210 -20.37 -21.64 1.88
N ASN A 211 -20.93 -20.44 2.05
CA ASN A 211 -21.15 -19.82 3.37
C ASN A 211 -22.59 -19.95 3.92
N GLN A 212 -23.41 -20.86 3.38
CA GLN A 212 -24.67 -21.23 4.03
C GLN A 212 -24.41 -22.23 5.17
N ARG A 213 -24.43 -21.70 6.40
CA ARG A 213 -24.45 -22.35 7.73
C ARG A 213 -24.44 -23.90 7.77
N PRO A 214 -23.44 -24.52 8.39
CA PRO A 214 -23.64 -25.80 9.07
C PRO A 214 -24.33 -25.57 10.42
N GLN A 215 -25.32 -26.42 10.70
CA GLN A 215 -26.11 -26.45 11.94
C GLN A 215 -25.26 -26.50 13.23
N GLN A 216 -25.85 -26.00 14.32
CA GLN A 216 -25.32 -25.98 15.67
C GLN A 216 -24.74 -27.34 16.10
N LYS A 217 -23.46 -27.38 16.43
CA LYS A 217 -22.83 -28.53 17.11
C LYS A 217 -23.03 -28.41 18.62
N ALA A 218 -23.46 -29.51 19.24
CA ALA A 218 -23.69 -29.61 20.68
C ALA A 218 -22.39 -29.44 21.51
N PRO A 219 -22.49 -29.05 22.80
CA PRO A 219 -21.31 -28.84 23.65
C PRO A 219 -20.58 -30.14 23.96
N TRP A 220 -19.25 -30.09 23.94
CA TRP A 220 -18.36 -31.23 24.16
C TRP A 220 -18.42 -31.74 25.62
N ARG A 221 -18.41 -33.07 25.83
CA ARG A 221 -18.27 -33.72 27.15
C ARG A 221 -16.98 -34.53 27.23
N PRO A 222 -16.26 -34.50 28.37
CA PRO A 222 -15.07 -35.31 28.58
C PRO A 222 -15.42 -36.79 28.79
N PRO A 223 -14.56 -37.73 28.35
CA PRO A 223 -14.77 -39.15 28.56
C PRO A 223 -14.58 -39.50 30.05
N GLY A 224 -15.61 -40.13 30.63
CA GLY A 224 -15.57 -40.67 31.99
C GLY A 224 -14.69 -41.91 32.09
N LYS A 225 -13.97 -42.04 33.20
CA LYS A 225 -13.28 -43.28 33.58
C LYS A 225 -14.34 -44.34 33.89
N HIS A 226 -14.34 -45.43 33.14
CA HIS A 226 -15.07 -46.64 33.55
C HIS A 226 -14.25 -47.42 34.60
N PRO A 227 -14.92 -48.10 35.54
CA PRO A 227 -14.31 -48.85 36.64
C PRO A 227 -13.53 -50.08 36.18
#